data_AF-A0A947BPU2-F1
#
_entry.id   AF-A0A947BPU2-F1
#
_cell.length_a   1.000
_cell.length_b   1.000
_cell.length_c   1.000
_cell.angle_alpha   90.00
_cell.angle_beta   90.00
_cell.angle_gamma   90.00
#
_symmetry.space_group_name_H-M   'P 1'
#
loop_
_entity.id
_entity.type
_entity.pdbx_description
1 polymer ?
#
loop_
_entity_poly.entity_id
_entity_poly.type
_entity_poly.pdbx_seq_one_letter_code
_entity_poly.pdbx_strand_id
1 'polypeptide(L)'
;MSTQISIKDLKQFNHFAQGNEIRLQSIIDHVQVSNVPKGAKIIELGDTSEFGYFLLSGSLILKAADGGVKVIEAGTESARMLVYNIVPRRYHG
;
A
#
# COMPACT_ATOMS: atom_id res chain seq x y z
N MET A 1 10.01 -4.55 -15.83
CA MET A 1 10.91 -5.25 -14.90
C MET A 1 10.10 -5.57 -13.66
N SER A 2 10.00 -6.84 -13.29
CA SER A 2 9.27 -7.28 -12.10
C SER A 2 10.04 -6.82 -10.86
N THR A 3 9.50 -5.86 -10.11
CA THR A 3 10.10 -5.48 -8.82
C THR A 3 10.00 -6.68 -7.89
N GLN A 4 11.12 -7.33 -7.58
CA GLN A 4 11.15 -8.40 -6.58
C GLN A 4 11.07 -7.78 -5.18
N ILE A 5 10.15 -8.28 -4.37
CA ILE A 5 10.05 -7.93 -2.95
C ILE A 5 10.62 -9.06 -2.09
N SER A 6 11.14 -8.70 -0.92
CA SER A 6 11.73 -9.63 0.04
C SER A 6 10.89 -9.76 1.32
N ILE A 7 11.20 -10.79 2.13
CA ILE A 7 10.60 -10.94 3.47
C ILE A 7 10.88 -9.71 4.35
N LYS A 8 12.05 -9.09 4.20
CA LYS A 8 12.41 -7.87 4.92
C LYS A 8 11.48 -6.72 4.56
N ASP A 9 11.11 -6.61 3.28
CA ASP A 9 10.19 -5.59 2.80
C ASP A 9 8.78 -5.81 3.35
N LEU A 10 8.32 -7.05 3.49
CA LEU A 10 7.02 -7.32 4.13
C LEU A 10 7.05 -7.02 5.63
N LYS A 11 8.11 -7.42 6.34
CA LYS A 11 8.24 -7.24 7.79
C LYS A 11 8.26 -5.77 8.24
N GLN A 12 8.48 -4.82 7.33
CA GLN A 12 8.36 -3.40 7.64
C GLN A 12 6.91 -2.96 7.88
N PHE A 13 5.93 -3.68 7.31
CA PHE A 13 4.51 -3.38 7.50
C PHE A 13 4.00 -4.03 8.77
N ASN A 14 3.28 -3.27 9.60
CA ASN A 14 2.79 -3.73 10.90
C ASN A 14 1.88 -4.98 10.76
N HIS A 15 1.20 -5.12 9.61
CA HIS A 15 0.35 -6.26 9.30
C HIS A 15 1.12 -7.59 9.16
N PHE A 16 2.41 -7.53 8.80
CA PHE A 16 3.24 -8.70 8.51
C PHE A 16 4.45 -8.83 9.45
N ALA A 17 4.69 -7.86 10.34
CA ALA A 17 5.88 -7.78 11.18
C ALA A 17 6.14 -9.04 12.03
N GLN A 18 5.09 -9.71 12.50
CA GLN A 18 5.17 -10.94 13.31
C GLN A 18 4.91 -12.23 12.50
N GLY A 19 4.83 -12.14 11.17
CA GLY A 19 4.58 -13.30 10.32
C GLY A 19 5.77 -14.27 10.30
N ASN A 20 5.48 -15.57 10.27
CA ASN A 20 6.51 -16.58 10.05
C ASN A 20 7.01 -16.55 8.58
N GLU A 21 8.24 -17.01 8.35
CA GLU A 21 8.88 -16.85 7.04
C GLU A 21 8.20 -17.63 5.92
N ILE A 22 7.67 -18.82 6.21
CA ILE A 22 6.94 -19.65 5.24
C ILE A 22 5.69 -18.93 4.74
N ARG A 23 4.90 -18.36 5.65
CA ARG A 23 3.68 -17.60 5.32
C ARG A 23 4.05 -16.33 4.55
N LEU A 24 5.10 -15.62 4.98
CA LEU A 24 5.54 -14.41 4.29
C LEU A 24 6.03 -14.72 2.88
N GLN A 25 6.76 -15.82 2.68
CA GLN A 25 7.17 -16.27 1.35
C GLN A 25 5.96 -16.57 0.47
N SER A 26 4.97 -17.30 1.00
CA SER A 26 3.72 -17.55 0.27
C SER A 26 2.99 -16.26 -0.13
N ILE A 27 3.06 -15.19 0.67
CA ILE A 27 2.50 -13.88 0.32
C ILE A 27 3.32 -13.23 -0.80
N ILE A 28 4.65 -13.29 -0.73
CA ILE A 28 5.54 -12.77 -1.79
C ILE A 28 5.21 -13.41 -3.14
N ASP A 29 4.95 -14.71 -3.14
CA ASP A 29 4.68 -15.46 -4.37
C ASP A 29 3.34 -15.09 -5.03
N HIS A 30 2.41 -14.48 -4.29
CA HIS A 30 1.05 -14.16 -4.77
C HIS A 30 0.73 -12.67 -4.84
N VAL A 31 1.59 -11.80 -4.29
CA VAL A 31 1.34 -10.35 -4.27
C VAL A 31 1.79 -9.70 -5.58
N GLN A 32 0.98 -8.76 -6.06
CA GLN A 32 1.33 -7.95 -7.21
C GLN A 32 2.10 -6.70 -6.78
N VAL A 33 3.21 -6.45 -7.45
CA VAL A 33 4.04 -5.25 -7.23
C VAL A 33 3.96 -4.39 -8.48
N SER A 34 3.40 -3.20 -8.32
CA SER A 34 3.16 -2.26 -9.42
C SER A 34 3.96 -0.98 -9.21
N ASN A 35 4.81 -0.65 -10.18
CA ASN A 35 5.48 0.65 -10.23
C ASN A 35 4.59 1.62 -11.03
N VAL A 36 4.28 2.77 -10.44
CA VAL A 36 3.45 3.80 -11.08
C VAL A 36 4.24 5.10 -11.24
N PRO A 37 4.08 5.83 -12.36
CA PRO A 37 4.72 7.12 -12.53
C PRO A 37 4.07 8.18 -11.64
N LYS A 38 4.78 9.28 -11.39
CA LYS A 38 4.25 10.42 -10.64
C LYS A 38 2.96 10.93 -11.31
N GLY A 39 1.91 11.11 -10.48
CA GLY A 39 0.61 11.61 -10.93
C GLY A 39 -0.33 10.52 -11.46
N ALA A 40 0.10 9.26 -11.51
CA ALA A 40 -0.81 8.14 -11.75
C ALA A 40 -1.76 7.99 -10.57
N LYS A 41 -3.05 7.77 -10.88
CA LYS A 41 -4.07 7.46 -9.90
C LYS A 41 -4.05 5.96 -9.61
N ILE A 42 -3.83 5.59 -8.36
CA ILE A 42 -3.81 4.23 -7.84
C ILE A 42 -5.15 3.86 -7.20
N ILE A 43 -5.78 4.84 -6.54
CA ILE A 43 -7.03 4.62 -5.79
C ILE A 43 -8.07 5.62 -6.26
N GLU A 44 -9.29 5.12 -6.50
CA GLU A 44 -10.45 5.97 -6.82
C GLU A 44 -11.37 6.14 -5.61
N LEU A 45 -11.98 7.32 -5.50
CA LEU A 45 -13.03 7.56 -4.52
C LEU A 45 -14.21 6.63 -4.80
N GLY A 46 -14.72 5.96 -3.78
CA GLY A 46 -15.83 5.02 -3.92
C GLY A 46 -15.41 3.62 -4.36
N ASP A 47 -14.12 3.37 -4.64
CA ASP A 47 -13.63 2.05 -5.04
C ASP A 47 -13.94 1.00 -3.97
N THR A 48 -14.52 -0.12 -4.40
CA THR A 48 -14.92 -1.28 -3.60
C THR A 48 -14.06 -2.51 -3.84
N SER A 49 -12.98 -2.38 -4.63
CA SER A 49 -12.04 -3.47 -4.89
C SER A 49 -11.52 -4.10 -3.60
N GLU A 50 -11.39 -5.42 -3.58
CA GLU A 50 -10.97 -6.20 -2.41
C GLU A 50 -9.47 -6.06 -2.10
N PHE A 51 -8.72 -5.31 -2.92
CA PHE A 51 -7.27 -5.19 -2.81
C PHE A 51 -6.84 -4.11 -1.81
N GLY A 52 -6.02 -4.50 -0.83
CA GLY A 52 -5.28 -3.56 0.00
C GLY A 52 -3.98 -3.11 -0.67
N TYR A 53 -3.63 -1.84 -0.55
CA TYR A 53 -2.35 -1.31 -1.03
C TYR A 53 -1.41 -0.99 0.14
N PHE A 54 -0.12 -1.29 -0.04
CA PHE A 54 0.97 -0.86 0.83
C PHE A 54 1.95 -0.02 0.02
N LEU A 55 2.46 1.05 0.60
CA LEU A 55 3.48 1.89 -0.04
C LEU A 55 4.86 1.32 0.25
N LEU A 56 5.47 0.67 -0.75
CA LEU A 56 6.81 0.10 -0.64
C LEU A 56 7.91 1.16 -0.72
N SER A 57 7.78 2.12 -1.64
CA SER A 57 8.78 3.16 -1.88
C SER A 57 8.15 4.42 -2.48
N GLY A 58 8.76 5.58 -2.25
CA GLY A 58 8.28 6.87 -2.77
C GLY A 58 7.26 7.54 -1.86
N SER A 59 6.31 8.26 -2.46
CA SER A 59 5.30 9.04 -1.75
C SER A 59 3.95 8.96 -2.45
N LEU A 60 2.87 8.91 -1.68
CA LEU A 60 1.50 8.92 -2.16
C LEU A 60 0.74 10.10 -1.55
N ILE A 61 -0.05 10.80 -2.37
CA ILE A 61 -0.95 11.85 -1.91
C ILE A 61 -2.38 11.32 -1.99
N LEU A 62 -3.03 11.22 -0.83
CA LEU A 62 -4.43 10.84 -0.72
C LEU A 62 -5.28 12.09 -0.52
N LYS A 63 -6.33 12.21 -1.32
CA LYS A 63 -7.29 13.30 -1.28
C LYS A 63 -8.67 12.74 -0.93
N ALA A 64 -9.25 13.26 0.15
CA ALA A 64 -10.61 12.95 0.57
C ALA A 64 -11.64 13.72 -0.25
N ALA A 65 -12.88 13.23 -0.25
CA ALA A 65 -14.02 13.92 -0.88
C ALA A 65 -14.30 15.30 -0.27
N ASP A 66 -13.96 15.51 1.01
CA ASP A 66 -14.13 16.78 1.73
C ASP A 66 -12.99 17.78 1.49
N GLY A 67 -12.03 17.44 0.62
CA GLY A 67 -10.85 18.28 0.32
C GLY A 67 -9.66 18.04 1.26
N GLY A 68 -9.78 17.15 2.26
CA GLY A 68 -8.66 16.76 3.11
C GLY A 68 -7.53 16.09 2.31
N VAL A 69 -6.29 16.46 2.60
CA VAL A 69 -5.10 15.90 1.94
C VAL A 69 -4.22 15.21 2.98
N LYS A 70 -3.82 13.97 2.69
CA LYS A 70 -2.86 13.19 3.48
C LYS A 70 -1.72 12.74 2.59
N VAL A 71 -0.49 12.96 3.04
CA VAL A 71 0.71 12.44 2.36
C VAL A 71 1.22 11.23 3.13
N ILE A 72 1.50 10.15 2.41
CA ILE A 72 2.16 8.96 2.95
C ILE A 72 3.51 8.85 2.26
N GLU A 73 4.59 8.86 3.04
CA GLU A 73 5.96 8.71 2.55
C GLU A 73 6.55 7.41 3.06
N ALA A 74 7.25 6.68 2.18
CA ALA A 74 7.91 5.43 2.54
C ALA A 74 8.89 5.63 3.72
N GLY A 75 8.94 4.64 4.61
CA GLY A 75 9.76 4.70 5.84
C GLY A 75 9.11 5.42 7.02
N THR A 76 8.01 6.16 6.82
CA THR A 76 7.24 6.76 7.92
C THR A 76 6.32 5.75 8.60
N GLU A 77 5.83 6.06 9.82
CA GLU A 77 4.81 5.26 10.51
C GLU A 77 3.56 5.06 9.65
N SER A 78 3.13 6.09 8.92
CA SER A 78 1.93 6.02 8.08
C SER A 78 2.08 5.02 6.92
N ALA A 79 3.29 4.81 6.39
CA ALA A 79 3.55 3.86 5.32
C ALA A 79 3.65 2.39 5.82
N ARG A 80 3.81 2.17 7.14
CA ARG A 80 3.79 0.82 7.73
C ARG A 80 2.38 0.22 7.80
N MET A 81 1.36 1.03 7.60
CA MET A 81 -0.05 0.63 7.62
C MET A 81 -0.58 0.46 6.20
N LEU A 82 -1.73 -0.23 6.08
CA LEU A 82 -2.50 -0.26 4.83
C LEU A 82 -2.87 1.16 4.42
N VAL A 83 -2.65 1.50 3.14
CA VAL A 83 -2.90 2.85 2.60
C VAL A 83 -4.33 3.29 2.90
N TYR A 84 -5.33 2.39 2.75
CA TYR A 84 -6.68 2.52 3.30
C TYR A 84 -7.37 1.15 3.34
N ASN A 85 -8.19 0.90 4.37
CA ASN A 85 -8.90 -0.39 4.59
C ASN A 85 -10.43 -0.24 4.68
N ILE A 86 -10.98 0.97 4.50
CA ILE A 86 -12.43 1.23 4.62
C ILE A 86 -13.05 1.25 3.23
N VAL A 87 -14.07 0.41 3.04
CA VAL A 87 -14.89 0.32 1.83
C VAL A 87 -16.28 0.92 2.11
N PRO A 88 -16.86 1.75 1.20
CA PRO A 88 -16.24 2.30 0.00
C PRO A 88 -15.11 3.27 0.33
N ARG A 89 -14.06 3.30 -0.52
CA ARG A 89 -12.87 4.13 -0.25
C ARG A 89 -13.25 5.61 -0.19
N ARG A 90 -12.88 6.26 0.91
CA ARG A 90 -13.19 7.69 1.15
C ARG A 90 -12.16 8.66 0.57
N TYR A 91 -11.12 8.12 -0.08
CA TYR A 91 -9.97 8.86 -0.61
C TYR A 91 -9.66 8.40 -2.03
N HIS A 92 -9.07 9.29 -2.82
CA HIS A 92 -8.44 8.99 -4.11
C HIS A 92 -6.98 9.43 -4.08
N GLY A 93 -6.11 8.78 -4.86
CA GLY A 93 -4.67 9.07 -4.86
C GLY A 93 -3.96 8.49 -6.05
#